data_AF-A0A6I3FWX6-F1
#
_entry.id   AF-A0A6I3FWX6-F1
#
_cell.length_a   1.000
_cell.length_b   1.000
_cell.length_c   1.000
_cell.angle_alpha   90.00
_cell.angle_beta   90.00
_cell.angle_gamma   90.00
#
_symmetry.space_group_name_H-M   'P 1'
#
loop_
_entity.id
_entity.type
_entity.pdbx_description
1 polymer ?
#
loop_
_entity_poly.entity_id
_entity_poly.type
_entity_poly.pdbx_seq_one_letter_code
_entity_poly.pdbx_strand_id
1 'polypeptide(L)'
;MAAVFASAAKLQKLVPDAVLVGGSAAVLYAGHRESFHHDHVLQDLANRYDLVVEAVEASEGWATSIRASRPPLTIMGSLDGVEAGLRQLRRTRP
;
A
#
# COMPACT_ATOMS: atom_id res chain seq x y z
N MET A 1 -12.39 8.72 -6.67
CA MET A 1 -11.28 7.86 -7.15
C MET A 1 -9.96 8.58 -7.42
N ALA A 2 -9.93 9.78 -8.02
CA ALA A 2 -8.66 10.44 -8.39
C ALA A 2 -7.64 10.57 -7.24
N ALA A 3 -8.08 10.98 -6.05
CA ALA A 3 -7.22 11.07 -4.87
C ALA A 3 -6.65 9.71 -4.43
N VAL A 4 -7.45 8.64 -4.53
CA VAL A 4 -7.00 7.26 -4.19
C VAL A 4 -5.91 6.80 -5.14
N PHE A 5 -6.06 7.04 -6.45
CA PHE A 5 -5.02 6.67 -7.42
C PHE A 5 -3.78 7.55 -7.35
N ALA A 6 -3.92 8.84 -7.03
CA ALA A 6 -2.78 9.71 -6.77
C ALA A 6 -1.98 9.23 -5.54
N SER A 7 -2.68 8.88 -4.46
CA SER A 7 -2.07 8.32 -3.25
C SER A 7 -1.41 6.96 -3.52
N ALA A 8 -2.07 6.05 -4.26
CA ALA A 8 -1.48 4.77 -4.66
C ALA A 8 -0.21 4.95 -5.52
N ALA A 9 -0.25 5.86 -6.48
CA ALA A 9 0.92 6.18 -7.31
C ALA A 9 2.05 6.82 -6.50
N LYS A 10 1.74 7.66 -5.50
CA LYS A 10 2.73 8.20 -4.57
C LYS A 10 3.38 7.09 -3.76
N LEU A 11 2.59 6.17 -3.19
CA LEU A 11 3.11 5.01 -2.46
C LEU A 11 4.01 4.14 -3.34
N GLN A 12 3.64 3.89 -4.59
CA GLN A 12 4.48 3.14 -5.53
C GLN A 12 5.77 3.87 -5.91
N LYS A 13 5.85 5.20 -5.78
CA LYS A 13 7.14 5.91 -5.94
C LYS A 13 8.07 5.68 -4.74
N LEU A 14 7.51 5.52 -3.55
CA LEU A 14 8.26 5.22 -2.32
C LEU A 14 8.70 3.75 -2.29
N VAL A 15 7.86 2.86 -2.80
CA VAL A 15 8.10 1.41 -2.86
C VAL A 15 7.85 0.90 -4.29
N PRO A 16 8.83 1.03 -5.20
CA PRO A 16 8.66 0.82 -6.65
C PRO A 16 8.11 -0.53 -7.11
N ASP A 17 8.36 -1.59 -6.35
CA ASP A 17 7.92 -2.96 -6.67
C ASP A 17 6.59 -3.33 -5.99
N ALA A 18 5.94 -2.40 -5.30
CA ALA A 18 4.63 -2.57 -4.71
C ALA A 18 3.55 -2.73 -5.79
N VAL A 19 2.85 -3.87 -5.79
CA VAL A 19 1.78 -4.15 -6.77
C VAL A 19 0.42 -3.82 -6.16
N LEU A 20 -0.34 -2.91 -6.79
CA LEU A 20 -1.70 -2.55 -6.37
C LEU A 20 -2.63 -3.76 -6.51
N VAL A 21 -3.39 -4.05 -5.44
CA VAL A 21 -4.35 -5.16 -5.38
C VAL A 21 -5.69 -4.70 -4.78
N GLY A 22 -6.65 -5.63 -4.69
CA GLY A 22 -7.90 -5.42 -4.00
C GLY A 22 -8.88 -4.51 -4.75
N GLY A 23 -9.70 -3.77 -3.99
CA GLY A 23 -10.81 -2.97 -4.52
C GLY A 23 -10.35 -1.93 -5.53
N SER A 24 -9.31 -1.14 -5.21
CA SER A 24 -8.80 -0.09 -6.10
C SER A 24 -8.23 -0.63 -7.40
N ALA A 25 -7.55 -1.79 -7.38
CA ALA A 25 -7.13 -2.47 -8.61
C ALA A 25 -8.34 -2.89 -9.47
N ALA A 26 -9.38 -3.44 -8.84
CA ALA A 26 -10.61 -3.83 -9.55
C ALA A 26 -11.35 -2.62 -10.14
N VAL A 27 -11.38 -1.48 -9.43
CA VAL A 27 -11.94 -0.23 -9.96
C VAL A 27 -11.15 0.26 -11.16
N LEU A 28 -9.82 0.26 -11.06
CA LEU A 28 -8.94 0.69 -12.15
C LEU A 28 -9.13 -0.17 -13.40
N TYR A 29 -9.31 -1.48 -13.24
CA TYR A 29 -9.45 -2.42 -14.35
C TYR A 29 -10.87 -2.47 -14.93
N ALA A 30 -11.89 -2.56 -14.07
CA ALA A 30 -13.27 -2.87 -14.49
C ALA A 30 -14.26 -1.69 -14.37
N GLY A 31 -13.98 -0.66 -13.58
CA GLY A 31 -14.82 0.55 -13.48
C GLY A 31 -16.22 0.38 -12.87
N HIS A 32 -16.60 -0.81 -12.38
CA HIS A 32 -17.99 -1.11 -11.96
C HIS A 32 -18.27 -0.90 -10.46
N ARG A 33 -17.33 -0.32 -9.69
CA ARG A 33 -17.51 -0.05 -8.26
C ARG A 33 -16.65 1.14 -7.81
N GLU A 34 -16.80 1.52 -6.55
CA GLU A 34 -15.94 2.51 -5.89
C GLU A 34 -14.99 1.84 -4.88
N SER A 35 -13.90 2.53 -4.55
CA SER A 35 -12.96 2.17 -3.48
C SER A 35 -12.39 3.44 -2.85
N PHE A 36 -12.13 3.40 -1.54
CA PHE A 36 -11.71 4.58 -0.75
C PHE A 36 -10.31 4.44 -0.17
N HIS A 37 -9.63 3.33 -0.46
CA HIS A 37 -8.33 2.93 0.08
C HIS A 37 -7.54 2.18 -0.99
N HIS A 38 -6.23 2.03 -0.82
CA HIS A 38 -5.39 1.21 -1.69
C HIS A 38 -4.56 0.22 -0.88
N ASP A 39 -4.43 -0.99 -1.41
CA ASP A 39 -3.61 -2.05 -0.82
C ASP A 39 -2.60 -2.49 -1.86
N HIS A 40 -1.38 -2.75 -1.41
CA HIS A 40 -0.29 -3.22 -2.23
C HIS A 40 0.33 -4.48 -1.63
N VAL A 41 0.86 -5.33 -2.50
CA VAL A 41 1.65 -6.49 -2.11
C VAL A 41 3.09 -6.36 -2.59
N LEU A 42 4.01 -6.90 -1.78
CA LEU A 42 5.43 -6.99 -2.07
C LEU A 42 5.84 -8.44 -1.97
N GLN A 43 6.73 -8.89 -2.85
CA GLN A 43 7.22 -10.28 -2.83
C GLN A 43 8.07 -10.56 -1.58
N ASP A 44 8.70 -9.54 -1.02
CA ASP A 44 9.78 -9.68 -0.04
C ASP A 44 9.64 -8.74 1.16
N LEU A 45 8.43 -8.23 1.45
CA LEU A 45 8.21 -7.30 2.58
C LEU A 45 8.84 -7.81 3.87
N ALA A 46 8.69 -9.11 4.18
CA ALA A 46 9.23 -9.68 5.40
C ALA A 46 10.75 -9.59 5.50
N ASN A 47 11.46 -9.60 4.36
CA ASN A 47 12.93 -9.57 4.30
C ASN A 47 13.50 -8.15 4.44
N ARG A 48 12.70 -7.13 4.11
CA ARG A 48 13.13 -5.72 4.11
C ARG A 48 12.12 -4.81 4.80
N TYR A 49 11.45 -5.34 5.82
CA TYR A 49 10.36 -4.68 6.52
C TYR A 49 10.78 -3.29 7.01
N ASP A 50 11.91 -3.21 7.72
CA ASP A 50 12.41 -1.96 8.30
C ASP A 50 12.75 -0.92 7.22
N LEU A 51 13.33 -1.35 6.09
CA LEU A 51 13.61 -0.46 4.95
C LEU A 51 12.33 0.09 4.33
N VAL A 52 11.28 -0.72 4.24
CA VAL A 52 9.98 -0.28 3.71
C VAL A 52 9.28 0.67 4.70
N VAL A 53 9.36 0.40 6.00
CA VAL A 53 8.86 1.32 7.05
C VAL A 53 9.58 2.66 6.96
N GLU A 54 10.91 2.67 6.90
CA GLU A 54 11.71 3.90 6.76
C GLU A 54 11.30 4.69 5.51
N ALA A 55 11.16 4.01 4.37
CA ALA A 55 10.79 4.67 3.11
C ALA A 55 9.41 5.35 3.16
N VAL A 56 8.42 4.72 3.80
CA VAL A 56 7.09 5.32 3.92
C VAL A 56 7.04 6.40 5.00
N GLU A 57 7.70 6.20 6.14
CA GLU A 57 7.71 7.18 7.25
C GLU A 57 8.54 8.43 6.93
N ALA A 58 9.52 8.33 6.03
CA ALA A 58 10.23 9.49 5.49
C ALA A 58 9.37 10.34 4.53
N SER A 59 8.22 9.83 4.08
CA SER A 59 7.34 10.56 3.17
C SER A 59 6.39 11.49 3.90
N GLU A 60 6.34 12.74 3.46
CA GLU A 60 5.31 13.68 3.91
C GLU A 60 3.90 13.12 3.67
N GLY A 61 3.05 13.24 4.69
CA GLY A 61 1.66 12.81 4.62
C GLY A 61 1.43 11.33 4.92
N TRP A 62 2.48 10.53 5.18
CA TRP A 62 2.33 9.19 5.73
C TRP A 62 2.04 9.22 7.24
N ALA A 63 1.10 8.39 7.67
CA ALA A 63 0.80 8.15 9.08
C ALA A 63 0.64 6.64 9.33
N THR A 64 1.59 6.03 10.03
CA THR A 64 1.56 4.60 10.37
C THR A 64 0.44 4.29 11.36
N SER A 65 -0.40 3.30 11.02
CA SER A 65 -1.38 2.72 11.94
C SER A 65 -0.75 1.55 12.69
N ILE A 66 -0.19 1.85 13.87
CA ILE A 66 0.49 0.87 14.73
C ILE A 66 -0.45 -0.28 15.13
N ARG A 67 -1.73 0.01 15.39
CA ARG A 67 -2.73 -0.99 15.79
C ARG A 67 -3.06 -1.98 14.66
N ALA A 68 -3.08 -1.50 13.42
CA ALA A 68 -3.45 -2.31 12.25
C ALA A 68 -2.24 -3.01 11.59
N SER A 69 -1.03 -2.51 11.83
CA SER A 69 0.21 -3.10 11.34
C SER A 69 0.60 -4.37 12.12
N ARG A 70 1.19 -5.33 11.42
CA ARG A 70 1.64 -6.62 11.96
C ARG A 70 3.02 -6.95 11.37
N PRO A 71 4.11 -6.46 11.99
CA PRO A 71 5.45 -6.81 11.55
C PRO A 71 5.68 -8.33 11.55
N PRO A 72 6.43 -8.90 10.58
CA PRO A 72 7.00 -8.23 9.41
C PRO A 72 6.09 -8.34 8.16
N LEU A 73 4.80 -8.63 8.34
CA LEU A 73 3.91 -9.07 7.26
C LEU A 73 2.99 -7.98 6.72
N THR A 74 2.67 -6.96 7.51
CA THR A 74 1.84 -5.83 7.08
C THR A 74 2.33 -4.51 7.67
N ILE A 75 2.31 -3.48 6.82
CA ILE A 75 2.43 -2.07 7.19
C ILE A 75 1.12 -1.42 6.75
N MET A 76 0.36 -0.89 7.70
CA MET A 76 -0.91 -0.21 7.47
C MET A 76 -0.78 1.24 7.90
N GLY A 77 -1.42 2.15 7.17
CA GLY A 77 -1.39 3.57 7.49
C GLY A 77 -2.35 4.38 6.65
N SER A 78 -2.12 5.68 6.61
CA SER A 78 -2.78 6.61 5.71
C SER A 78 -1.71 7.43 4.99
N LEU A 79 -1.89 7.65 3.69
CA LEU A 79 -1.03 8.50 2.86
C LEU A 79 -1.88 9.61 2.25
N ASP A 80 -1.59 10.84 2.67
CA ASP A 80 -2.34 12.05 2.29
C ASP A 80 -3.85 11.92 2.60
N GLY A 81 -4.18 11.28 3.73
CA GLY A 81 -5.56 11.07 4.16
C GLY A 81 -6.25 9.85 3.54
N VAL A 82 -5.60 9.09 2.67
CA VAL A 82 -6.13 7.86 2.08
C VAL A 82 -5.55 6.64 2.78
N GLU A 83 -6.41 5.75 3.28
CA GLU A 83 -5.96 4.48 3.88
C GLU A 83 -5.15 3.65 2.88
N ALA A 84 -4.00 3.17 3.35
CA ALA A 84 -2.98 2.52 2.56
C ALA A 84 -2.44 1.27 3.28
N GLY A 85 -2.21 0.20 2.53
CA GLY A 85 -1.63 -1.04 3.04
C GLY A 85 -0.49 -1.57 2.18
N LEU A 86 0.58 -2.03 2.81
CA LEU A 86 1.67 -2.82 2.21
C LEU A 86 1.69 -4.19 2.89
N ARG A 87 1.65 -5.26 2.10
CA ARG A 87 1.49 -6.62 2.62
C ARG A 87 2.48 -7.59 1.97
N GLN A 88 2.94 -8.56 2.74
CA GLN A 88 3.70 -9.68 2.21
C GLN A 88 2.82 -10.49 1.25
N LEU A 89 3.28 -10.66 0.01
CA LEU A 89 2.65 -11.54 -0.96
C LEU A 89 2.73 -12.98 -0.43
N ARG A 90 1.58 -13.65 -0.36
CA ARG A 90 1.48 -15.05 0.12
C ARG A 90 1.44 -16.09 -1.00
N ARG A 91 1.15 -15.66 -2.23
CA ARG A 91 1.00 -16.52 -3.42
C ARG A 91 2.20 -16.31 -4.35
N THR A 92 2.35 -17.16 -5.36
CA THR A 92 3.45 -17.07 -6.33
C THR A 92 3.35 -15.84 -7.22
N ARG A 93 2.15 -15.27 -7.40
CA ARG A 93 1.90 -14.04 -8.16
C ARG A 93 0.81 -13.19 -7.49
N PRO A 94 0.89 -11.85 -7.59
CA PRO A 94 -0.16 -10.92 -7.16
C PRO A 94 -1.52 -11.19 -7.83
#